data_AF-A0A847IB10-F1
#
_entry.id   AF-A0A847IB10-F1
#
_cell.length_a   1.000
_cell.length_b   1.000
_cell.length_c   1.000
_cell.angle_alpha   90.00
_cell.angle_beta   90.00
_cell.angle_gamma   90.00
#
_symmetry.space_group_name_H-M   'P 1'
#
loop_
_entity.id
_entity.type
_entity.pdbx_description
1 polymer ?
#
loop_
_entity_poly.entity_id
_entity_poly.type
_entity_poly.pdbx_seq_one_letter_code
_entity_poly.pdbx_strand_id
1 'polypeptide(L)'
;YTVDGRPIVAHLAEDPWASLVDEQRLGRVRPTMPVFVGQNRGDDVVSAAGTERMVAGWQALGADVTAHYQNIPSVLPGTMLGHVIGLSTQAPALRWLDARLR
;
A
#
# COMPACT_ATOMS: atom_id res chain seq x y z
N TYR A 1 -14.87 19.56 -12.03
CA TYR A 1 -16.27 19.22 -11.72
C TYR A 1 -16.74 18.18 -12.71
N THR A 2 -17.55 17.21 -12.27
CA THR A 2 -18.24 16.29 -13.18
C THR A 2 -19.29 17.04 -13.99
N VAL A 3 -19.86 16.41 -15.02
CA VAL A 3 -20.88 17.03 -15.88
C VAL A 3 -22.09 17.53 -15.09
N ASP A 4 -22.45 16.84 -14.00
CA ASP A 4 -23.56 17.19 -13.10
C ASP A 4 -23.17 18.08 -11.91
N GLY A 5 -21.92 18.54 -11.86
CA GLY A 5 -21.42 19.44 -10.81
C GLY A 5 -21.16 18.79 -9.45
N ARG A 6 -21.51 17.51 -9.24
CA ARG A 6 -21.21 16.78 -8.00
C ARG A 6 -19.70 16.51 -7.86
N PRO A 7 -19.17 16.34 -6.63
CA PRO A 7 -17.80 15.91 -6.47
C PRO A 7 -17.63 14.44 -6.92
N ILE A 8 -16.48 14.08 -7.48
CA ILE A 8 -16.20 12.72 -7.96
C ILE A 8 -16.44 11.65 -6.87
N VAL A 9 -16.15 11.97 -5.61
CA VAL A 9 -16.36 11.05 -4.48
C VAL A 9 -17.83 10.65 -4.28
N ALA A 10 -18.79 11.50 -4.66
CA ALA A 10 -20.20 11.14 -4.60
C ALA A 10 -20.54 10.04 -5.62
N HIS A 11 -19.99 10.15 -6.83
CA HIS A 11 -20.15 9.14 -7.88
C HIS A 11 -19.45 7.82 -7.52
N LEU A 12 -18.27 7.89 -6.90
CA LEU A 12 -17.53 6.69 -6.46
C LEU A 12 -18.21 5.95 -5.30
N ALA A 13 -19.18 6.58 -4.63
CA ALA A 13 -19.97 5.98 -3.56
C ALA A 13 -21.30 5.38 -4.06
N GLU A 14 -21.59 5.46 -5.37
CA GLU A 14 -22.81 4.96 -6.01
C GLU A 14 -22.48 3.84 -7.00
N ASP A 15 -23.38 2.87 -7.17
CA ASP A 15 -23.19 1.81 -8.17
C ASP A 15 -23.35 2.35 -9.60
N PRO A 16 -22.56 1.82 -10.57
CA PRO A 16 -21.69 0.64 -10.44
C PRO A 16 -20.29 0.93 -9.86
N TRP A 17 -19.94 2.19 -9.60
CA TRP A 17 -18.59 2.56 -9.19
C TRP A 17 -18.25 2.10 -7.78
N ALA A 18 -19.21 2.14 -6.86
CA ALA A 18 -19.01 1.69 -5.48
C ALA A 18 -18.49 0.25 -5.42
N SER A 19 -19.17 -0.65 -6.13
CA SER A 19 -18.76 -2.06 -6.23
C SER A 19 -17.35 -2.20 -6.84
N LEU A 20 -17.07 -1.49 -7.94
CA LEU A 20 -15.76 -1.54 -8.61
C LEU A 20 -14.62 -0.98 -7.75
N VAL A 21 -14.87 0.08 -6.97
CA VAL A 21 -13.88 0.65 -6.02
C VAL A 21 -13.65 -0.31 -4.85
N ASP A 22 -14.68 -0.97 -4.34
CA ASP A 22 -14.56 -1.94 -3.26
C ASP A 22 -13.76 -3.19 -3.71
N GLU A 23 -13.87 -3.60 -4.99
CA GLU A 23 -13.04 -4.65 -5.59
C GLU A 23 -11.54 -4.31 -5.58
N GLN A 24 -11.18 -3.01 -5.67
CA GLN A 24 -9.78 -2.57 -5.62
C GLN A 24 -9.18 -2.63 -4.20
N ARG A 25 -9.95 -3.03 -3.18
CA ARG A 25 -9.48 -3.07 -1.79
C ARG A 25 -8.45 -4.18 -1.57
N LEU A 26 -7.20 -3.77 -1.45
CA LEU A 26 -6.08 -4.65 -1.09
C LEU A 26 -6.26 -5.30 0.28
N GLY A 27 -5.67 -6.49 0.46
CA GLY A 27 -5.72 -7.25 1.70
C GLY A 27 -6.85 -8.29 1.78
N ARG A 28 -7.80 -8.30 0.83
CA ARG A 28 -8.93 -9.25 0.81
C ARG A 28 -8.68 -10.53 0.01
N VAL A 29 -7.69 -10.52 -0.88
CA VAL A 29 -7.26 -11.70 -1.64
C VAL A 29 -5.86 -12.09 -1.19
N ARG A 30 -5.71 -13.34 -0.73
CA ARG A 30 -4.45 -13.89 -0.23
C ARG A 30 -3.47 -14.11 -1.40
N PRO A 31 -2.22 -13.61 -1.32
CA PRO A 31 -1.16 -14.00 -2.25
C PRO A 31 -0.92 -15.52 -2.21
N THR A 32 -0.65 -16.12 -3.38
CA THR A 32 -0.35 -17.55 -3.51
C THR A 32 1.13 -17.88 -3.34
N MET A 33 1.97 -16.87 -3.16
CA MET A 33 3.42 -16.95 -3.01
C MET A 33 3.89 -16.10 -1.82
N PRO A 34 5.08 -16.34 -1.27
CA PRO A 34 5.69 -15.45 -0.29
C PRO A 34 5.81 -14.01 -0.82
N VAL A 35 5.53 -13.02 0.01
CA VAL A 35 5.61 -11.59 -0.36
C VAL A 35 6.46 -10.80 0.64
N PHE A 36 7.31 -9.90 0.12
CA PHE A 36 7.93 -8.84 0.91
C PHE A 36 7.21 -7.52 0.68
N VAL A 37 6.81 -6.84 1.77
CA VAL A 37 6.22 -5.51 1.73
C VAL A 37 7.12 -4.57 2.51
N GLY A 38 7.66 -3.55 1.83
CA GLY A 38 8.41 -2.48 2.49
C GLY A 38 7.69 -1.15 2.36
N GLN A 39 7.61 -0.38 3.44
CA GLN A 39 6.88 0.88 3.49
C GLN A 39 7.50 1.87 4.49
N ASN A 40 7.71 3.11 4.06
CA ASN A 40 8.02 4.19 4.98
C ASN A 40 6.72 4.73 5.61
N ARG A 41 6.67 4.85 6.94
CA ARG A 41 5.52 5.44 7.65
C ARG A 41 5.37 6.95 7.43
N GLY A 42 6.45 7.64 7.10
CA GLY A 42 6.43 9.05 6.69
C GLY A 42 6.30 9.26 5.18
N ASP A 43 5.83 8.27 4.42
CA ASP A 43 5.51 8.43 3.00
C ASP A 43 4.32 9.39 2.84
N ASP A 44 4.53 10.44 2.03
CA ASP A 44 3.58 11.52 1.78
C ASP A 44 2.74 11.33 0.51
N VAL A 45 2.94 10.21 -0.21
CA VAL A 45 2.22 9.84 -1.44
C VAL A 45 1.38 8.59 -1.22
N VAL A 46 2.00 7.53 -0.69
CA VAL A 46 1.35 6.23 -0.47
C VAL A 46 1.04 6.06 1.01
N SER A 47 -0.24 5.85 1.34
CA SER A 47 -0.70 5.73 2.71
C SER A 47 -0.09 4.51 3.42
N ALA A 48 0.76 4.75 4.41
CA ALA A 48 1.30 3.70 5.27
C ALA A 48 0.20 2.90 5.99
N ALA A 49 -0.85 3.59 6.48
CA ALA A 49 -2.00 2.93 7.10
C ALA A 49 -2.77 2.02 6.12
N GLY A 50 -2.83 2.39 4.83
CA GLY A 50 -3.36 1.55 3.78
C GLY A 50 -2.55 0.26 3.60
N THR A 51 -1.23 0.39 3.51
CA THR A 51 -0.29 -0.74 3.40
C THR A 51 -0.34 -1.66 4.63
N GLU A 52 -0.36 -1.11 5.85
CA GLU A 52 -0.49 -1.87 7.09
C GLU A 52 -1.81 -2.66 7.14
N ARG A 53 -2.91 -2.04 6.69
CA ARG A 53 -4.20 -2.72 6.60
C ARG A 53 -4.18 -3.86 5.58
N MET A 54 -3.55 -3.66 4.42
CA MET A 54 -3.38 -4.71 3.42
C MET A 54 -2.60 -5.90 3.99
N VAL A 55 -1.45 -5.63 4.65
CA VAL A 55 -0.62 -6.67 5.28
C VAL A 55 -1.41 -7.43 6.35
N ALA A 56 -2.12 -6.72 7.23
CA ALA A 56 -2.95 -7.35 8.26
C ALA A 56 -4.05 -8.25 7.66
N GLY A 57 -4.69 -7.80 6.57
CA GLY A 57 -5.67 -8.60 5.83
C GLY A 57 -5.07 -9.88 5.24
N TRP A 58 -3.90 -9.77 4.60
CA TRP A 58 -3.18 -10.93 4.08
C TRP A 58 -2.73 -11.91 5.18
N GLN A 59 -2.24 -11.40 6.32
CA GLN A 59 -1.87 -12.23 7.46
C GLN A 59 -3.08 -12.98 8.03
N ALA A 60 -4.24 -12.31 8.15
CA ALA A 60 -5.48 -12.94 8.61
C ALA A 60 -5.96 -14.05 7.66
N LEU A 61 -5.64 -13.96 6.37
CA LEU A 61 -5.90 -15.01 5.37
C LEU A 61 -4.80 -16.08 5.32
N GLY A 62 -3.78 -16.03 6.19
CA GLY A 62 -2.68 -17.00 6.23
C GLY A 62 -1.67 -16.86 5.08
N ALA A 63 -1.48 -15.65 4.54
CA ALA A 63 -0.41 -15.39 3.58
C ALA A 63 0.98 -15.44 4.25
N ASP A 64 1.99 -15.94 3.52
CA ASP A 64 3.39 -15.73 3.90
C ASP A 64 3.81 -14.32 3.48
N VAL A 65 3.74 -13.38 4.43
CA VAL A 65 4.12 -11.98 4.20
C VAL A 65 5.16 -11.53 5.21
N THR A 66 6.28 -11.01 4.69
CA THR A 66 7.29 -10.31 5.47
C THR A 66 7.10 -8.81 5.29
N ALA A 67 6.76 -8.11 6.37
CA ALA A 67 6.61 -6.66 6.35
C ALA A 67 7.83 -5.96 6.97
N HIS A 68 8.29 -4.89 6.33
CA HIS A 68 9.38 -4.05 6.81
C HIS A 68 8.97 -2.58 6.76
N TYR A 69 8.90 -1.95 7.93
CA TYR A 69 8.46 -0.56 8.04
C TYR A 69 9.61 0.36 8.46
N GLN A 70 9.86 1.40 7.68
CA GLN A 70 10.74 2.49 8.11
C GLN A 70 9.93 3.56 8.86
N ASN A 71 10.49 4.13 9.92
CA ASN A 71 9.85 5.20 10.71
C ASN A 71 10.55 6.54 10.44
N ILE A 72 10.68 6.91 9.16
CA ILE A 72 11.30 8.18 8.80
C ILE A 72 10.22 9.25 8.95
N PRO A 73 10.47 10.35 9.68
CA PRO A 73 9.48 11.42 9.81
C PRO A 73 9.08 11.99 8.45
N SER A 74 7.82 12.36 8.29
CA SER A 74 7.38 13.09 7.10
C SER A 74 8.08 14.45 7.05
N VAL A 75 8.90 14.66 6.03
CA VAL A 75 9.62 15.91 5.75
C VAL A 75 9.09 16.52 4.47
N LEU A 76 8.71 17.81 4.52
CA LEU A 76 8.12 18.55 3.39
C LEU A 76 6.93 17.79 2.74
N PRO A 77 5.82 17.56 3.47
CA PRO A 77 4.68 16.80 2.94
C PRO A 77 4.14 17.39 1.63
N GLY A 78 3.81 16.54 0.67
CA GLY A 78 3.29 16.93 -0.64
C GLY A 78 4.38 17.17 -1.70
N THR A 79 5.63 16.85 -1.38
CA THR A 79 6.78 16.96 -2.32
C THR A 79 7.25 15.62 -2.85
N MET A 80 6.63 14.51 -2.44
CA MET A 80 7.04 13.13 -2.71
C MET A 80 8.37 12.72 -2.03
N LEU A 81 8.95 13.59 -1.21
CA LEU A 81 10.25 13.34 -0.60
C LEU A 81 10.20 12.13 0.35
N GLY A 82 9.13 12.00 1.14
CA GLY A 82 8.93 10.86 2.04
C GLY A 82 8.84 9.54 1.28
N HIS A 83 8.18 9.56 0.12
CA HIS A 83 8.07 8.42 -0.80
C HIS A 83 9.42 8.00 -1.39
N VAL A 84 10.18 8.95 -1.96
CA VAL A 84 11.48 8.68 -2.61
C VAL A 84 12.51 8.17 -1.60
N ILE A 85 12.55 8.76 -0.40
CA ILE A 85 13.42 8.27 0.67
C ILE A 85 13.05 6.82 1.01
N GLY A 86 11.77 6.52 1.19
CA GLY A 86 11.28 5.16 1.41
C GLY A 86 11.80 4.18 0.37
N LEU A 87 11.62 4.49 -0.92
CA LEU A 87 12.08 3.66 -2.04
C LEU A 87 13.60 3.38 -2.00
N SER A 88 14.42 4.40 -1.69
CA SER A 88 15.88 4.25 -1.64
C SER A 88 16.40 3.37 -0.50
N THR A 89 15.58 3.09 0.51
CA THR A 89 15.97 2.29 1.69
C THR A 89 15.59 0.82 1.62
N GLN A 90 15.14 0.34 0.45
CA GLN A 90 14.56 -1.00 0.26
C GLN A 90 15.59 -2.12 0.01
N ALA A 91 16.88 -1.90 0.32
CA ALA A 91 17.90 -2.95 0.28
C ALA A 91 17.54 -4.25 1.04
N PRO A 92 16.76 -4.24 2.15
CA PRO A 92 16.27 -5.47 2.78
C PRO A 92 15.47 -6.38 1.84
N ALA A 93 14.75 -5.84 0.84
CA ALA A 93 13.99 -6.63 -0.12
C ALA A 93 14.90 -7.54 -0.96
N LEU A 94 16.07 -7.03 -1.38
CA LEU A 94 17.05 -7.81 -2.15
C LEU A 94 17.61 -8.97 -1.32
N ARG A 95 17.90 -8.74 -0.04
CA ARG A 95 18.36 -9.82 0.86
C ARG A 95 17.27 -10.86 1.12
N TRP A 96 16.03 -10.43 1.27
CA TRP A 96 14.87 -11.31 1.43
C TRP A 96 14.65 -12.20 0.19
N LEU A 97 14.90 -11.65 -1.00
CA LEU A 97 14.83 -12.38 -2.26
C LEU A 97 15.99 -13.38 -2.41
N ASP A 98 17.24 -12.97 -2.16
CA ASP A 98 18.41 -13.85 -2.21
C ASP A 98 18.26 -15.08 -1.29
N ALA A 99 17.70 -14.87 -0.09
CA ALA A 99 17.44 -15.95 0.88
C ALA A 99 16.41 -17.00 0.41
N ARG A 100 15.67 -16.75 -0.68
CA ARG A 100 14.68 -17.68 -1.26
C ARG A 100 15.14 -18.33 -2.56
N LEU A 101 16.19 -17.80 -3.17
CA LEU A 101 16.77 -18.32 -4.41
C LEU A 101 17.95 -19.27 -4.16
N ARG A 102 18.37 -19.40 -2.90
CA ARG A 102 19.36 -20.36 -2.42
C ARG A 102 18.66 -21.54 -1.77
#